data_AF-A0AAV0QJX9-F1
#
_entry.id   AF-A0AAV0QJX9-F1
#
_cell.length_a   1.000
_cell.length_b   1.000
_cell.length_c   1.000
_cell.angle_alpha   90.00
_cell.angle_beta   90.00
_cell.angle_gamma   90.00
#
_symmetry.space_group_name_H-M   'P 1'
#
loop_
_entity.id
_entity.type
_entity.pdbx_description
1 polymer ?
#
loop_
_entity_poly.entity_id
_entity_poly.type
_entity_poly.pdbx_seq_one_letter_code
_entity_poly.pdbx_strand_id
1 'polypeptide(L)'
;MEERFPELGLAAESSQEVSWIQSVMYFAGFAVNNISLKALLNRTSTFDGFFKAKSDYAREPISGLGLEGLFKRVLEQESSMLILTPYGGRMGEIPDSETPFPHRRGYIYKIQYIVTWDTEEETSLHMRWIRELYEYMAPYVSKAPRAAYYNYRDLDLGRNERARIWGLKYFNGNFDRLVRVKTAVDPSNFFWNEQSIPVLAPH
;
A
#
# COMPACT_ATOMS: atom_id res chain seq x y z
N MET A 1 -21.29 16.04 -2.77
CA MET A 1 -20.50 15.62 -3.94
C MET A 1 -20.58 16.66 -5.04
N GLU A 2 -21.78 17.13 -5.38
CA GLU A 2 -22.01 18.17 -6.40
C GLU A 2 -21.19 19.45 -6.22
N GLU A 3 -20.96 19.91 -4.97
CA GLU A 3 -20.18 21.14 -4.74
C GLU A 3 -18.66 20.96 -4.77
N ARG A 4 -18.15 19.75 -4.48
CA ARG A 4 -16.70 19.52 -4.24
C ARG A 4 -16.04 18.59 -5.25
N PHE A 5 -16.81 17.77 -5.95
CA PHE A 5 -16.33 16.87 -7.00
C PHE A 5 -17.45 16.59 -8.03
N PRO A 6 -17.97 17.63 -8.71
CA PRO A 6 -19.03 17.48 -9.71
C PRO A 6 -18.62 16.64 -10.92
N GLU A 7 -17.32 16.57 -11.24
CA GLU A 7 -16.78 15.85 -12.39
C GLU A 7 -17.03 14.33 -12.33
N LEU A 8 -17.25 13.78 -11.12
CA LEU A 8 -17.63 12.37 -10.96
C LEU A 8 -19.05 12.08 -11.48
N GLY A 9 -19.92 13.09 -11.53
CA GLY A 9 -21.31 12.92 -11.98
C GLY A 9 -22.12 11.95 -11.12
N LEU A 10 -21.84 11.85 -9.82
CA LEU A 10 -22.52 10.91 -8.92
C LEU A 10 -24.02 11.22 -8.83
N ALA A 11 -24.84 10.30 -9.33
CA ALA A 11 -26.29 10.38 -9.25
C ALA A 11 -26.81 9.80 -7.92
N ALA A 12 -27.90 10.35 -7.38
CA ALA A 12 -28.48 9.91 -6.10
C ALA A 12 -28.89 8.43 -6.14
N GLU A 13 -29.37 7.97 -7.30
CA GLU A 13 -29.80 6.60 -7.56
C GLU A 13 -28.63 5.60 -7.56
N SER A 14 -27.39 6.09 -7.69
CA SER A 14 -26.17 5.28 -7.60
C SER A 14 -25.68 5.12 -6.17
N SER A 15 -26.36 5.72 -5.19
CA SER A 15 -26.03 5.65 -3.76
C SER A 15 -26.98 4.69 -3.04
N GLN A 16 -26.46 3.91 -2.11
CA GLN A 16 -27.25 3.03 -1.27
C GLN A 16 -26.93 3.30 0.20
N GLU A 17 -27.95 3.63 0.99
CA GLU A 17 -27.82 3.76 2.44
C GLU A 17 -27.92 2.38 3.10
N VAL A 18 -26.91 2.03 3.89
CA VAL A 18 -26.78 0.74 4.56
C VAL A 18 -26.14 0.93 5.93
N SER A 19 -26.30 -0.05 6.82
CA SER A 19 -25.57 -0.05 8.09
C SER A 19 -24.05 -0.18 7.86
N TRP A 20 -23.25 0.24 8.84
CA TRP A 20 -21.78 0.13 8.75
C TRP A 20 -21.31 -1.30 8.47
N ILE A 21 -21.92 -2.32 9.07
CA ILE A 21 -21.50 -3.70 8.84
C ILE A 21 -21.85 -4.19 7.43
N GLN A 22 -22.94 -3.68 6.85
CA GLN A 22 -23.29 -3.95 5.45
C GLN A 22 -22.34 -3.23 4.49
N SER A 23 -21.85 -2.03 4.81
CA SER A 23 -20.82 -1.39 3.99
C SER A 23 -19.49 -2.16 4.04
N VAL A 24 -19.14 -2.76 5.18
CA VAL A 24 -17.97 -3.67 5.28
C VAL A 24 -18.13 -4.85 4.32
N MET A 25 -19.32 -5.46 4.26
CA MET A 25 -19.59 -6.54 3.31
C MET A 25 -19.44 -6.07 1.86
N TYR A 26 -20.00 -4.89 1.51
CA TYR A 26 -19.88 -4.31 0.17
C TYR A 26 -18.42 -4.15 -0.26
N PHE A 27 -17.58 -3.51 0.58
CA PHE A 27 -16.16 -3.30 0.28
C PHE A 27 -15.33 -4.59 0.29
N ALA A 28 -15.82 -5.66 0.93
CA ALA A 28 -15.23 -7.00 0.86
C ALA A 28 -15.68 -7.81 -0.37
N GLY A 29 -16.48 -7.22 -1.27
CA GLY A 29 -16.95 -7.85 -2.52
C GLY A 29 -18.20 -8.72 -2.36
N PHE A 30 -18.87 -8.67 -1.21
CA PHE A 30 -20.14 -9.38 -1.00
C PHE A 30 -21.34 -8.57 -1.50
N ALA A 31 -22.35 -9.26 -2.03
CA ALA A 31 -23.64 -8.65 -2.32
C ALA A 31 -24.34 -8.22 -1.02
N VAL A 32 -24.74 -6.95 -0.94
CA VAL A 32 -25.18 -6.31 0.31
C VAL A 32 -26.56 -6.80 0.79
N ASN A 33 -27.45 -7.16 -0.14
CA ASN A 33 -28.85 -7.44 0.18
C ASN A 33 -29.18 -8.95 0.25
N ASN A 34 -28.25 -9.85 -0.10
CA ASN A 34 -28.54 -11.28 -0.27
C ASN A 34 -27.55 -12.22 0.45
N ILE A 35 -26.63 -11.70 1.27
CA ILE A 35 -25.62 -12.52 1.96
C ILE A 35 -25.74 -12.33 3.46
N SER A 36 -25.72 -13.45 4.19
CA SER A 36 -25.70 -13.43 5.65
C SER A 36 -24.42 -12.79 6.17
N LEU A 37 -24.52 -11.95 7.20
CA LEU A 37 -23.37 -11.41 7.94
C LEU A 37 -22.40 -12.50 8.44
N LYS A 38 -22.89 -13.75 8.60
CA LYS A 38 -22.07 -14.91 8.94
C LYS A 38 -20.97 -15.21 7.91
N ALA A 39 -21.09 -14.70 6.67
CA ALA A 39 -20.03 -14.79 5.68
C ALA A 39 -18.71 -14.16 6.16
N LEU A 40 -18.78 -13.12 7.01
CA LEU A 40 -17.60 -12.49 7.62
C LEU A 40 -16.88 -13.39 8.64
N LEU A 41 -17.52 -14.48 9.09
CA LEU A 41 -16.90 -15.47 9.97
C LEU A 41 -16.11 -16.53 9.18
N ASN A 42 -16.22 -16.56 7.85
CA ASN A 42 -15.46 -17.46 7.00
C ASN A 42 -13.98 -17.04 6.99
N ARG A 43 -13.08 -18.00 7.26
CA ARG A 43 -11.63 -17.80 7.30
C ARG A 43 -10.89 -18.39 6.10
N THR A 44 -11.60 -18.94 5.13
CA THR A 44 -11.03 -19.50 3.90
C THR A 44 -10.75 -18.37 2.92
N SER A 45 -9.52 -18.29 2.41
CA SER A 45 -9.17 -17.37 1.32
C SER A 45 -9.95 -17.75 0.06
N THR A 46 -10.51 -16.76 -0.62
CA THR A 46 -11.14 -16.95 -1.94
C THR A 46 -10.16 -16.74 -3.09
N PHE A 47 -8.96 -16.24 -2.80
CA PHE A 47 -7.90 -16.07 -3.79
C PHE A 47 -7.00 -17.30 -3.78
N ASP A 48 -6.86 -17.92 -4.96
CA ASP A 48 -5.97 -19.02 -5.27
C ASP A 48 -5.17 -18.60 -6.50
N GLY A 49 -3.89 -18.26 -6.32
CA GLY A 49 -3.04 -17.69 -7.34
C GLY A 49 -1.82 -16.99 -6.76
N PHE A 50 -0.98 -16.46 -7.65
CA PHE A 50 0.21 -15.69 -7.29
C PHE A 50 -0.06 -14.20 -7.42
N PHE A 51 0.64 -13.40 -6.63
CA PHE A 51 0.59 -11.95 -6.78
C PHE A 51 1.91 -11.28 -6.41
N LYS A 52 2.11 -10.09 -6.97
CA LYS A 52 3.12 -9.13 -6.53
C LYS A 52 2.46 -7.80 -6.30
N ALA A 53 2.77 -7.18 -5.17
CA ALA A 53 2.31 -5.84 -4.83
C ALA A 53 3.49 -4.90 -4.56
N LYS A 54 3.25 -3.61 -4.83
CA LYS A 54 4.13 -2.49 -4.50
C LYS A 54 3.29 -1.31 -4.01
N SER A 55 3.91 -0.37 -3.31
CA SER A 55 3.21 0.82 -2.82
C SER A 55 4.04 2.08 -2.93
N ASP A 56 3.32 3.18 -3.13
CA ASP A 56 3.83 4.54 -3.10
C ASP A 56 2.89 5.45 -2.33
N TYR A 57 3.37 6.66 -2.06
CA TYR A 57 2.56 7.76 -1.60
C TYR A 57 2.81 8.99 -2.47
N ALA A 58 1.73 9.68 -2.84
CA ALA A 58 1.81 10.96 -3.51
C ALA A 58 1.75 12.11 -2.49
N ARG A 59 2.56 13.15 -2.72
CA ARG A 59 2.49 14.41 -1.96
C ARG A 59 1.88 15.55 -2.79
N GLU A 60 1.96 15.43 -4.11
CA GLU A 60 1.41 16.35 -5.10
C GLU A 60 0.62 15.54 -6.13
N PRO A 61 -0.36 16.14 -6.82
CA PRO A 61 -1.07 15.47 -7.90
C PRO A 61 -0.11 15.00 -9.01
N ILE A 62 -0.29 13.76 -9.47
CA ILE A 62 0.40 13.25 -10.66
C ILE A 62 -0.05 14.10 -11.87
N SER A 63 0.90 14.49 -12.72
CA SER A 63 0.58 15.27 -13.93
C SER A 63 -0.32 14.48 -14.90
N GLY A 64 -1.07 15.17 -15.76
CA GLY A 64 -1.92 14.51 -16.77
C GLY A 64 -1.14 13.51 -17.63
N LEU A 65 0.04 13.90 -18.14
CA LEU A 65 0.94 13.01 -18.89
C LEU A 65 1.43 11.80 -18.05
N GLY A 66 1.65 12.00 -16.75
CA GLY A 66 2.00 10.92 -15.82
C GLY A 66 0.84 9.93 -15.62
N LEU A 67 -0.39 10.44 -15.52
CA LEU A 67 -1.59 9.60 -15.40
C LEU A 67 -1.89 8.85 -16.70
N GLU A 68 -1.77 9.49 -17.86
CA GLU A 68 -1.95 8.83 -19.17
C GLU A 68 -1.00 7.65 -19.34
N GLY A 69 0.29 7.83 -19.03
CA GLY A 69 1.26 6.75 -19.14
C GLY A 69 1.13 5.67 -18.07
N LEU A 70 0.60 6.00 -16.89
CA LEU A 70 0.21 5.04 -15.85
C LEU A 70 -0.97 4.19 -16.34
N PHE A 71 -2.04 4.82 -16.80
CA PHE A 71 -3.24 4.11 -17.28
C PHE A 71 -2.94 3.25 -18.49
N LYS A 72 -2.12 3.73 -19.43
CA LYS A 72 -1.69 2.91 -20.57
C LYS A 72 -1.06 1.58 -20.12
N ARG A 73 -0.13 1.63 -19.16
CA ARG A 73 0.57 0.42 -18.66
C ARG A 73 -0.34 -0.52 -17.88
N VAL A 74 -1.27 0.03 -17.10
CA VAL A 74 -2.27 -0.73 -16.33
C VAL A 74 -3.25 -1.42 -17.29
N LEU A 75 -3.74 -0.72 -18.31
CA LEU A 75 -4.66 -1.28 -19.30
C LEU A 75 -4.00 -2.32 -20.22
N GLU A 76 -2.69 -2.26 -20.44
CA GLU A 76 -1.92 -3.27 -21.17
C GLU A 76 -1.71 -4.58 -20.38
N GLN A 77 -1.98 -4.59 -19.07
CA GLN A 77 -1.86 -5.77 -18.21
C GLN A 77 -3.20 -6.09 -17.55
N GLU A 78 -3.95 -7.02 -18.15
CA GLU A 78 -5.32 -7.35 -17.74
C GLU A 78 -5.42 -7.83 -16.28
N SER A 79 -4.39 -8.50 -15.77
CA SER A 79 -4.36 -9.00 -14.39
C SER A 79 -3.82 -7.98 -13.37
N SER A 80 -3.70 -6.71 -13.76
CA SER A 80 -3.23 -5.64 -12.88
C SER A 80 -4.36 -4.86 -12.22
N MET A 81 -4.07 -4.36 -11.02
CA MET A 81 -4.97 -3.52 -10.25
C MET A 81 -4.22 -2.33 -9.67
N LEU A 82 -4.85 -1.17 -9.75
CA LEU A 82 -4.37 0.09 -9.21
C LEU A 82 -5.39 0.60 -8.18
N ILE A 83 -4.95 0.79 -6.93
CA ILE A 83 -5.80 1.30 -5.84
C ILE A 83 -5.23 2.61 -5.32
N LEU A 84 -6.02 3.69 -5.38
CA LEU A 84 -5.69 4.99 -4.80
C LEU A 84 -6.54 5.20 -3.55
N THR A 85 -5.89 5.27 -2.38
CA THR A 85 -6.56 5.51 -1.10
C THR A 85 -6.34 6.96 -0.67
N PRO A 86 -7.37 7.82 -0.57
CA PRO A 86 -7.20 9.22 -0.19
C PRO A 86 -6.68 9.36 1.24
N TYR A 87 -5.77 10.32 1.43
CA TYR A 87 -5.24 10.74 2.73
C TYR A 87 -5.74 12.16 3.06
N GLY A 88 -5.37 12.67 4.23
CA GLY A 88 -5.93 13.90 4.80
C GLY A 88 -6.86 13.59 5.98
N GLY A 89 -7.75 14.53 6.32
CA GLY A 89 -8.61 14.44 7.50
C GLY A 89 -7.80 14.04 8.75
N ARG A 90 -8.29 13.04 9.49
CA ARG A 90 -7.64 12.57 10.71
C ARG A 90 -6.19 12.11 10.51
N MET A 91 -5.83 11.58 9.33
CA MET A 91 -4.44 11.17 9.04
C MET A 91 -3.47 12.34 8.94
N GLY A 92 -3.96 13.54 8.62
CA GLY A 92 -3.15 14.77 8.56
C GLY A 92 -2.96 15.46 9.91
N GLU A 93 -3.75 15.10 10.93
CA GLU A 93 -3.69 15.69 12.27
C GLU A 93 -2.71 14.97 13.20
N ILE A 94 -2.46 13.68 12.95
CA ILE A 94 -1.61 12.84 13.79
C ILE A 94 -0.13 13.14 13.48
N PRO A 95 0.73 13.41 14.49
CA PRO A 95 2.16 13.55 14.28
C PRO A 95 2.79 12.31 13.62
N ASP A 96 3.76 12.52 12.74
CA ASP A 96 4.47 11.42 12.05
C ASP A 96 5.26 10.51 12.99
N SER A 97 5.61 11.00 14.18
CA SER A 97 6.35 10.27 15.22
C SER A 97 5.48 9.67 16.31
N GLU A 98 4.15 9.88 16.25
CA GLU A 98 3.19 9.37 17.25
C GLU A 98 3.22 7.85 17.32
N THR A 99 3.32 7.19 16.16
CA THR A 99 3.43 5.74 16.04
C THR A 99 4.54 5.39 15.03
N PRO A 100 4.96 4.11 14.91
CA PRO A 100 5.94 3.72 13.90
C PRO A 100 5.55 4.12 12.48
N PHE A 101 4.25 4.19 12.17
CA PHE A 101 3.73 4.55 10.85
C PHE A 101 3.81 6.08 10.61
N PRO A 102 4.70 6.54 9.70
CA PRO A 102 5.07 7.95 9.59
C PRO A 102 4.28 8.73 8.52
N HIS A 103 3.54 8.03 7.65
CA HIS A 103 2.96 8.65 6.45
C HIS A 103 1.69 9.41 6.81
N ARG A 104 1.84 10.64 7.32
CA ARG A 104 0.76 11.47 7.88
C ARG A 104 0.51 12.71 7.02
N ARG A 105 0.61 13.91 7.63
CA ARG A 105 0.47 15.20 6.98
C ARG A 105 1.39 15.34 5.77
N GLY A 106 0.87 15.92 4.69
CA GLY A 106 1.60 16.16 3.44
C GLY A 106 1.53 15.03 2.41
N TYR A 107 0.95 13.88 2.75
CA TYR A 107 0.59 12.85 1.78
C TYR A 107 -0.89 13.01 1.40
N ILE A 108 -1.18 13.03 0.09
CA ILE A 108 -2.54 13.26 -0.43
C ILE A 108 -3.27 11.96 -0.74
N TYR A 109 -2.54 10.89 -1.10
CA TYR A 109 -3.07 9.53 -1.21
C TYR A 109 -1.94 8.49 -1.20
N LYS A 110 -2.28 7.26 -0.81
CA LYS A 110 -1.46 6.06 -0.98
C LYS A 110 -1.85 5.40 -2.31
N ILE A 111 -0.87 4.86 -3.02
CA ILE A 111 -1.05 4.07 -4.22
C ILE A 111 -0.64 2.62 -3.93
N GLN A 112 -1.47 1.66 -4.31
CA GLN A 112 -1.10 0.25 -4.35
C GLN A 112 -1.16 -0.24 -5.79
N TYR A 113 -0.06 -0.85 -6.24
CA TYR A 113 0.03 -1.55 -7.51
C TYR A 113 -0.01 -3.04 -7.20
N ILE A 114 -0.84 -3.79 -7.90
CA ILE A 114 -0.96 -5.24 -7.77
C ILE A 114 -0.97 -5.84 -9.16
N VAL A 115 -0.30 -6.97 -9.33
CA VAL A 115 -0.48 -7.86 -10.48
C VAL A 115 -0.62 -9.28 -9.97
N THR A 116 -1.57 -10.02 -10.54
CA THR A 116 -1.83 -11.43 -10.22
C THR A 116 -1.59 -12.33 -11.42
N TRP A 117 -1.38 -13.62 -11.19
CA TRP A 117 -1.22 -14.62 -12.24
C TRP A 117 -1.41 -16.03 -11.68
N ASP A 118 -1.58 -17.02 -12.55
CA ASP A 118 -2.06 -18.34 -12.16
C ASP A 118 -0.96 -19.40 -12.13
N THR A 119 0.06 -19.30 -12.99
CA THR A 119 1.11 -20.33 -13.09
C THR A 119 2.51 -19.81 -12.78
N GLU A 120 3.37 -20.67 -12.25
CA GLU A 120 4.73 -20.27 -11.84
C GLU A 120 5.57 -19.75 -13.05
N GLU A 121 5.31 -20.27 -14.25
CA GLU A 121 5.99 -19.88 -15.49
C GLU A 121 5.80 -18.39 -15.84
N GLU A 122 4.67 -17.81 -15.46
CA GLU A 122 4.33 -16.40 -15.73
C GLU A 122 5.01 -15.43 -14.74
N THR A 123 5.54 -15.93 -13.62
CA THR A 123 6.11 -15.12 -12.53
C THR A 123 7.13 -14.10 -13.04
N SER A 124 8.04 -14.52 -13.91
CA SER A 124 9.11 -13.63 -14.42
C SER A 124 8.58 -12.50 -15.30
N LEU A 125 7.44 -12.70 -15.98
CA LEU A 125 6.78 -11.68 -16.79
C LEU A 125 6.15 -10.62 -15.89
N HIS A 126 5.29 -11.03 -14.96
CA HIS A 126 4.55 -10.11 -14.07
C HIS A 126 5.47 -9.37 -13.10
N MET A 127 6.51 -10.03 -12.58
CA MET A 127 7.52 -9.39 -11.75
C MET A 127 8.27 -8.28 -12.50
N ARG A 128 8.55 -8.47 -13.80
CA ARG A 128 9.22 -7.46 -14.63
C ARG A 128 8.29 -6.27 -14.88
N TRP A 129 7.06 -6.56 -15.29
CA TRP A 129 6.04 -5.55 -15.55
C TRP A 129 5.80 -4.62 -14.35
N ILE A 130 5.60 -5.18 -13.14
CA ILE A 130 5.32 -4.33 -11.97
C ILE A 130 6.54 -3.52 -11.51
N ARG A 131 7.76 -4.02 -11.75
CA ARG A 131 8.99 -3.26 -11.50
C ARG A 131 9.12 -2.10 -12.48
N GLU A 132 8.85 -2.32 -13.77
CA GLU A 132 8.85 -1.27 -14.79
C GLU A 132 7.78 -0.19 -14.52
N LEU A 133 6.58 -0.59 -14.11
CA LEU A 133 5.54 0.33 -13.68
C LEU A 133 5.97 1.15 -12.45
N TYR A 134 6.57 0.49 -11.46
CA TYR A 134 7.06 1.17 -10.27
C TYR A 134 8.18 2.15 -10.60
N GLU A 135 9.12 1.81 -11.49
CA GLU A 135 10.15 2.76 -11.92
C GLU A 135 9.56 3.93 -12.71
N TYR A 136 8.57 3.68 -13.58
CA TYR A 136 7.84 4.74 -14.28
C TYR A 136 7.20 5.75 -13.31
N MET A 137 6.70 5.28 -12.17
CA MET A 137 6.06 6.13 -11.16
C MET A 137 7.03 6.92 -10.28
N ALA A 138 8.32 6.58 -10.27
CA ALA A 138 9.34 7.21 -9.41
C ALA A 138 9.36 8.76 -9.41
N PRO A 139 9.24 9.48 -10.55
CA PRO A 139 9.29 10.94 -10.56
C PRO A 139 7.99 11.61 -10.09
N TYR A 140 6.88 10.86 -9.99
CA TYR A 140 5.55 11.41 -9.69
C TYR A 140 5.10 11.18 -8.24
N VAL A 141 5.87 10.44 -7.47
CA VAL A 141 5.54 10.04 -6.09
C VAL A 141 6.54 10.64 -5.11
N SER A 142 6.33 10.38 -3.81
CA SER A 142 7.25 10.84 -2.77
C SER A 142 8.69 10.42 -3.05
N LYS A 143 9.64 11.28 -2.67
CA LYS A 143 11.08 11.08 -2.85
C LYS A 143 11.83 11.52 -1.60
N ALA A 144 13.02 10.95 -1.42
CA ALA A 144 13.93 11.24 -0.30
C ALA A 144 13.31 11.13 1.12
N PRO A 145 12.88 9.92 1.55
CA PRO A 145 12.85 8.65 0.83
C PRO A 145 11.55 8.47 0.02
N ARG A 146 11.57 7.57 -0.96
CA ARG A 146 10.36 7.09 -1.64
C ARG A 146 9.57 6.21 -0.68
N ALA A 147 8.47 6.74 -0.15
CA ALA A 147 7.69 6.13 0.91
C ALA A 147 7.01 4.84 0.47
N ALA A 148 6.99 3.84 1.35
CA ALA A 148 6.32 2.56 1.14
C ALA A 148 5.55 2.15 2.39
N TYR A 149 4.55 1.27 2.26
CA TYR A 149 3.77 0.78 3.38
C TYR A 149 4.27 -0.59 3.86
N TYR A 150 4.63 -0.70 5.14
CA TYR A 150 5.20 -1.93 5.70
C TYR A 150 4.29 -3.16 5.57
N ASN A 151 2.97 -3.01 5.66
CA ASN A 151 2.06 -4.15 5.50
C ASN A 151 1.93 -4.64 4.04
N TYR A 152 2.47 -3.90 3.08
CA TYR A 152 2.64 -4.35 1.69
C TYR A 152 4.12 -4.62 1.44
N ARG A 153 4.64 -5.65 2.13
CA ARG A 153 6.07 -5.99 2.12
C ARG A 153 6.62 -6.15 0.71
N ASP A 154 7.69 -5.43 0.44
CA ASP A 154 8.40 -5.49 -0.83
C ASP A 154 9.92 -5.69 -0.60
N LEU A 155 10.38 -6.92 -0.83
CA LEU A 155 11.81 -7.27 -0.75
C LEU A 155 12.66 -6.60 -1.84
N ASP A 156 12.06 -6.04 -2.89
CA ASP A 156 12.80 -5.27 -3.91
C ASP A 156 13.32 -3.93 -3.33
N LEU A 157 12.78 -3.47 -2.20
CA LEU A 157 13.26 -2.27 -1.51
C LEU A 157 14.60 -2.49 -0.79
N GLY A 158 15.01 -3.76 -0.62
CA GLY A 158 16.23 -4.18 0.04
C GLY A 158 15.99 -5.21 1.13
N ARG A 159 17.06 -5.82 1.60
CA ARG A 159 17.09 -6.81 2.69
C ARG A 159 17.99 -6.32 3.83
N ASN A 160 18.08 -7.08 4.92
CA ASN A 160 18.73 -6.65 6.17
C ASN A 160 20.19 -6.21 6.05
N GLU A 161 20.93 -6.61 5.03
CA GLU A 161 22.32 -6.17 4.80
C GLU A 161 22.41 -4.64 4.68
N ARG A 162 21.32 -4.01 4.20
CA ARG A 162 21.20 -2.54 4.10
C ARG A 162 19.88 -2.06 4.70
N ALA A 163 19.61 -2.49 5.93
CA ALA A 163 18.33 -2.26 6.61
C ALA A 163 17.83 -0.81 6.61
N ARG A 164 18.76 0.15 6.73
CA ARG A 164 18.41 1.58 6.75
C ARG A 164 17.78 2.05 5.44
N ILE A 165 18.13 1.46 4.29
CA ILE A 165 17.60 1.87 2.97
C ILE A 165 16.09 1.62 2.91
N TRP A 166 15.65 0.39 3.18
CA TRP A 166 14.22 0.08 3.21
C TRP A 166 13.54 0.62 4.48
N GLY A 167 14.26 0.68 5.59
CA GLY A 167 13.76 1.15 6.87
C GLY A 167 13.24 2.58 6.81
N LEU A 168 13.99 3.47 6.16
CA LEU A 168 13.55 4.85 5.95
C LEU A 168 12.34 4.95 5.01
N LYS A 169 12.20 4.07 4.02
CA LYS A 169 11.02 4.05 3.13
C LYS A 169 9.74 3.68 3.90
N TYR A 170 9.82 2.72 4.82
CA TYR A 170 8.66 2.30 5.61
C TYR A 170 8.37 3.20 6.82
N PHE A 171 9.42 3.69 7.50
CA PHE A 171 9.31 4.30 8.83
C PHE A 171 9.85 5.73 8.91
N ASN A 172 10.42 6.29 7.85
CA ASN A 172 11.00 7.64 7.85
C ASN A 172 11.94 7.82 9.07
N GLY A 173 11.91 8.98 9.73
CA GLY A 173 12.70 9.24 10.95
C GLY A 173 12.39 8.32 12.14
N ASN A 174 11.31 7.54 12.12
CA ASN A 174 10.98 6.62 13.21
C ASN A 174 11.86 5.37 13.22
N PHE A 175 12.57 5.07 12.12
CA PHE A 175 13.41 3.88 12.00
C PHE A 175 14.46 3.78 13.13
N ASP A 176 15.13 4.88 13.45
CA ASP A 176 16.19 4.88 14.47
C ASP A 176 15.62 4.60 15.88
N ARG A 177 14.40 5.10 16.17
CA ARG A 177 13.69 4.76 17.42
C ARG A 177 13.32 3.28 17.46
N LEU A 178 12.89 2.71 16.34
CA LEU A 178 12.56 1.28 16.24
C LEU A 178 13.78 0.40 16.48
N VAL A 179 14.94 0.75 15.91
CA VAL A 179 16.20 0.03 16.13
C VAL A 179 16.58 0.03 17.60
N ARG A 180 16.48 1.18 18.30
CA ARG A 180 16.74 1.25 19.75
C ARG A 180 15.82 0.35 20.56
N VAL A 181 14.52 0.36 20.24
CA VAL A 181 13.55 -0.52 20.93
C VAL A 181 13.87 -1.98 20.67
N LYS A 182 14.11 -2.36 19.41
CA LYS A 182 14.47 -3.73 19.01
C LYS A 182 15.72 -4.24 19.75
N THR A 183 16.77 -3.43 19.84
CA THR A 183 17.98 -3.77 20.61
C THR A 183 17.70 -4.00 22.09
N ALA A 184 16.82 -3.22 22.70
CA ALA A 184 16.51 -3.35 24.12
C ALA A 184 15.65 -4.60 24.42
N VAL A 185 14.69 -4.93 23.55
CA VAL A 185 13.69 -5.98 23.82
C VAL A 185 14.06 -7.34 23.25
N ASP A 186 14.90 -7.38 22.21
CA ASP A 186 15.34 -8.61 21.54
C ASP A 186 16.81 -8.48 21.09
N PRO A 187 17.75 -8.40 22.05
CA PRO A 187 19.17 -8.15 21.77
C PRO A 187 19.84 -9.29 20.98
N SER A 188 19.36 -10.54 21.12
CA SER A 188 19.85 -11.69 20.34
C SER A 188 19.26 -11.74 18.92
N ASN A 189 18.38 -10.79 18.59
CA ASN A 189 17.69 -10.72 17.31
C ASN A 189 16.94 -12.02 16.95
N PHE A 190 16.31 -12.64 17.95
CA PHE A 190 15.58 -13.90 17.78
C PHE A 190 14.38 -13.75 16.84
N PHE A 191 13.63 -12.64 16.96
CA PHE A 191 12.49 -12.36 16.08
C PHE A 191 12.97 -11.70 14.78
N TRP A 192 13.28 -12.51 13.78
CA TRP A 192 13.95 -12.09 12.55
C TRP A 192 13.25 -12.57 11.27
N ASN A 193 13.39 -11.80 10.18
CA ASN A 193 13.10 -12.16 8.79
C ASN A 193 13.87 -11.22 7.85
N GLU A 194 13.75 -11.35 6.54
CA GLU A 194 14.55 -10.64 5.51
C GLU A 194 14.46 -9.10 5.56
N GLN A 195 13.44 -8.53 6.23
CA GLN A 195 13.24 -7.09 6.45
C GLN A 195 12.85 -6.78 7.91
N SER A 196 13.35 -7.53 8.89
CA SER A 196 13.16 -7.20 10.29
C SER A 196 14.01 -6.00 10.71
N ILE A 197 13.51 -5.16 11.62
CA ILE A 197 14.31 -4.09 12.23
C ILE A 197 15.59 -4.70 12.82
N PRO A 198 16.79 -4.18 12.50
CA PRO A 198 18.05 -4.73 12.99
C PRO A 198 18.27 -4.37 14.46
N VAL A 199 19.18 -5.10 15.11
CA VAL A 199 19.77 -4.70 16.38
C VAL A 199 21.06 -3.91 16.12
N LEU A 200 21.34 -2.90 16.96
CA LEU A 200 22.68 -2.32 17.05
C LEU A 200 23.68 -3.40 17.47
N ALA A 201 24.85 -3.43 16.83
CA ALA A 201 25.93 -4.30 17.25
C ALA A 201 26.35 -3.95 18.69
N PRO A 202 26.63 -4.95 19.55
CA PRO A 202 27.22 -4.69 20.85
C PRO A 202 28.57 -3.98 20.65
N HIS A 203 28.78 -2.89 21.40
CA HIS A 203 30.07 -2.21 21.51
C HIS A 203 31.05 -3.03 22.35
#